data_AF-A0A7S1TF84-F1
#
_entry.id   AF-A0A7S1TF84-F1
#
_cell.length_a   1.000
_cell.length_b   1.000
_cell.length_c   1.000
_cell.angle_alpha   90.00
_cell.angle_beta   90.00
_cell.angle_gamma   90.00
#
_symmetry.space_group_name_H-M   'P 1'
#
loop_
_entity.id
_entity.type
_entity.pdbx_description
1 polymer ?
#
loop_
_entity_poly.entity_id
_entity_poly.type
_entity_poly.pdbx_seq_one_letter_code
_entity_poly.pdbx_strand_id
1 'polypeptide(L)'
;MRAAELILRESKTRLEEWSRLKGDDYQLVLAGHSMGAAVATLVGILLRERRGTSKFLSTPLCFAFACPPVVSRNLAIACEPWVLSFVYDLDCVPRMSVTSLMTLIGEFHPVDDDSEFSTKESVLLYPGGRIIHITSDSPARKGLMPPEDCTKILVSPRMIESHLIGNYMEKLCELAHSASSQHRDVPFSTAHSFQALKDMIQRVGINEASGSPT
;
A
#
# COMPACT_ATOMS: atom_id res chain seq x y z
N MET A 1 -5.85 -6.41 13.15
CA MET A 1 -5.45 -7.70 12.56
C MET A 1 -6.60 -8.68 12.29
N ARG A 2 -7.68 -8.73 13.09
CA ARG A 2 -8.80 -9.71 12.91
C ARG A 2 -9.34 -9.86 11.47
N ALA A 3 -9.53 -8.75 10.74
CA ALA A 3 -10.00 -8.82 9.35
C ALA A 3 -9.03 -9.58 8.43
N ALA A 4 -7.71 -9.35 8.58
CA ALA A 4 -6.69 -10.05 7.81
C ALA A 4 -6.65 -11.56 8.16
N GLU A 5 -6.79 -11.91 9.43
CA GLU A 5 -6.88 -13.31 9.87
C GLU A 5 -8.11 -14.01 9.30
N LEU A 6 -9.26 -13.35 9.27
CA LEU A 6 -10.50 -13.87 8.70
C LEU A 6 -10.34 -14.13 7.20
N ILE A 7 -9.86 -13.14 6.43
CA ILE A 7 -9.63 -13.29 4.98
C ILE A 7 -8.65 -14.43 4.72
N LEU A 8 -7.56 -14.51 5.49
CA LEU A 8 -6.57 -15.57 5.33
C LEU A 8 -7.15 -16.94 5.67
N ARG A 9 -8.00 -17.04 6.70
CA ARG A 9 -8.70 -18.28 7.08
C ARG A 9 -9.66 -18.73 5.97
N GLU A 10 -10.46 -17.82 5.43
CA GLU A 10 -11.45 -18.11 4.38
C GLU A 10 -10.77 -18.47 3.06
N SER A 11 -9.64 -17.85 2.75
CA SER A 11 -8.91 -18.08 1.50
C SER A 11 -7.93 -19.25 1.57
N LYS A 12 -7.64 -19.78 2.77
CA LYS A 12 -6.58 -20.77 3.02
C LYS A 12 -6.62 -21.96 2.07
N THR A 13 -7.76 -22.64 1.99
CA THR A 13 -7.90 -23.87 1.18
C THR A 13 -7.62 -23.60 -0.29
N ARG A 14 -8.12 -22.47 -0.82
CA ARG A 14 -7.89 -22.07 -2.22
C ARG A 14 -6.43 -21.72 -2.45
N LEU A 15 -5.81 -20.96 -1.55
CA LEU A 15 -4.40 -20.59 -1.65
C LEU A 15 -3.48 -21.81 -1.64
N GLU A 16 -3.77 -22.80 -0.79
CA GLU A 16 -3.02 -24.07 -0.74
C GLU A 16 -3.23 -24.91 -1.99
N GLU A 17 -4.47 -24.98 -2.50
CA GLU A 17 -4.78 -25.67 -3.76
C GLU A 17 -4.05 -25.03 -4.95
N TRP A 18 -4.13 -23.71 -5.09
CA TRP A 18 -3.42 -22.96 -6.13
C TRP A 18 -1.92 -23.13 -6.01
N SER A 19 -1.38 -23.11 -4.79
CA SER A 19 0.04 -23.36 -4.56
C SER A 19 0.47 -24.77 -5.02
N ARG A 20 -0.38 -25.79 -4.85
CA ARG A 20 -0.07 -27.15 -5.33
C ARG A 20 -0.16 -27.26 -6.86
N LEU A 21 -1.14 -26.59 -7.47
CA LEU A 21 -1.38 -26.67 -8.92
C LEU A 21 -0.39 -25.87 -9.74
N LYS A 22 0.05 -24.71 -9.23
CA LYS A 22 0.89 -23.76 -9.96
C LYS A 22 2.36 -23.79 -9.56
N GLY A 23 2.68 -24.39 -8.41
CA GLY A 23 4.05 -24.46 -7.91
C GLY A 23 4.68 -23.08 -7.74
N ASP A 24 5.98 -22.99 -7.99
CA ASP A 24 6.81 -21.79 -7.80
C ASP A 24 6.90 -20.89 -9.04
N ASP A 25 6.23 -21.26 -10.15
CA ASP A 25 6.24 -20.49 -11.40
C ASP A 25 5.40 -19.22 -11.33
N TYR A 26 4.60 -19.08 -10.28
CA TYR A 26 3.71 -17.95 -10.06
C TYR A 26 4.07 -17.20 -8.79
N GLN A 27 3.78 -15.90 -8.79
CA GLN A 27 3.92 -15.04 -7.63
C GLN A 27 2.55 -14.66 -7.09
N LEU A 28 2.32 -14.84 -5.78
CA LEU A 28 1.14 -14.30 -5.12
C LEU A 28 1.24 -12.77 -5.07
N VAL A 29 0.24 -12.09 -5.63
CA VAL A 29 0.10 -10.64 -5.58
C VAL A 29 -1.12 -10.29 -4.74
N LEU A 30 -0.89 -9.49 -3.71
CA LEU A 30 -1.92 -8.86 -2.90
C LEU A 30 -2.09 -7.42 -3.38
N ALA A 31 -3.33 -6.95 -3.46
CA ALA A 31 -3.61 -5.57 -3.80
C ALA A 31 -4.82 -5.08 -3.03
N GLY A 32 -4.83 -3.80 -2.70
CA GLY A 32 -5.97 -3.17 -2.07
C GLY A 32 -5.87 -1.65 -2.12
N HIS A 33 -7.01 -1.00 -1.98
CA HIS A 33 -7.13 0.45 -1.85
C HIS A 33 -7.66 0.80 -0.46
N SER A 34 -7.20 1.91 0.12
CA SER A 34 -7.68 2.43 1.40
C SER A 34 -7.59 1.36 2.51
N MET A 35 -8.66 1.13 3.26
CA MET A 35 -8.73 0.04 4.25
C MET A 35 -8.39 -1.34 3.66
N GLY A 36 -8.75 -1.61 2.40
CA GLY A 36 -8.37 -2.84 1.71
C GLY A 36 -6.85 -2.98 1.53
N ALA A 37 -6.13 -1.87 1.33
CA ALA A 37 -4.67 -1.85 1.24
C ALA A 37 -4.01 -2.23 2.58
N ALA A 38 -4.58 -1.72 3.68
CA ALA A 38 -4.16 -2.08 5.03
C ALA A 38 -4.37 -3.57 5.31
N VAL A 39 -5.54 -4.10 4.94
CA VAL A 39 -5.83 -5.54 5.11
C VAL A 39 -4.90 -6.39 4.24
N ALA A 40 -4.66 -6.02 2.98
CA ALA A 40 -3.71 -6.71 2.09
C ALA A 40 -2.30 -6.74 2.68
N THR A 41 -1.83 -5.61 3.22
CA THR A 41 -0.51 -5.52 3.90
C THR A 41 -0.44 -6.49 5.08
N LEU A 42 -1.45 -6.47 5.97
CA LEU A 42 -1.50 -7.35 7.14
C LEU A 42 -1.61 -8.84 6.78
N VAL A 43 -2.37 -9.18 5.74
CA VAL A 43 -2.44 -10.56 5.20
C VAL A 43 -1.06 -11.01 4.73
N GLY A 44 -0.33 -10.15 4.02
CA GLY A 44 1.05 -10.44 3.58
C GLY A 44 2.00 -10.68 4.74
N ILE A 45 1.90 -9.90 5.82
CA ILE A 45 2.71 -10.10 7.04
C ILE A 45 2.40 -11.47 7.66
N LEU A 46 1.12 -11.79 7.84
CA LEU A 46 0.69 -13.07 8.42
C LEU A 46 1.12 -14.27 7.56
N LEU A 47 1.10 -14.13 6.24
CA LEU A 47 1.58 -15.17 5.32
C LEU A 47 3.09 -15.42 5.47
N ARG A 48 3.90 -14.35 5.58
CA ARG A 48 5.35 -14.45 5.75
C ARG A 48 5.76 -14.99 7.12
N GLU A 49 4.95 -14.76 8.15
CA GLU A 49 5.20 -15.28 9.51
C GLU A 49 4.98 -16.81 9.61
N ARG A 50 4.11 -17.37 8.77
CA ARG A 50 3.81 -18.81 8.78
C ARG A 50 4.96 -19.63 8.19
N ARG A 51 5.85 -20.08 9.08
CA ARG A 51 6.92 -21.05 8.78
C ARG A 51 6.36 -22.33 8.15
N GLY A 52 7.03 -22.87 7.13
CA GLY A 52 6.66 -24.13 6.48
C GLY A 52 5.60 -24.04 5.39
N THR A 53 5.19 -22.84 5.00
CA THR A 53 4.36 -22.62 3.80
C THR A 53 5.20 -22.70 2.52
N SER A 54 4.57 -22.96 1.37
CA SER A 54 5.27 -22.98 0.08
C SER A 54 5.93 -21.64 -0.24
N LYS A 55 6.92 -21.63 -1.14
CA LYS A 55 7.57 -20.40 -1.62
C LYS A 55 6.53 -19.41 -2.19
N PHE A 56 5.55 -19.92 -2.94
CA PHE A 56 4.40 -19.16 -3.45
C PHE A 56 3.70 -18.32 -2.36
N LEU A 57 3.47 -18.87 -1.17
CA LEU A 57 2.76 -18.21 -0.08
C LEU A 57 3.68 -17.36 0.81
N SER A 58 4.96 -17.71 0.90
CA SER A 58 5.93 -17.04 1.79
C SER A 58 6.61 -15.82 1.19
N THR A 59 6.45 -15.56 -0.11
CA THR A 59 6.99 -14.37 -0.78
C THR A 59 5.93 -13.57 -1.56
N PRO A 60 4.85 -13.09 -0.90
CA PRO A 60 3.86 -12.26 -1.57
C PRO A 60 4.42 -10.89 -1.93
N LEU A 61 3.97 -10.34 -3.07
CA LEU A 61 4.13 -8.92 -3.42
C LEU A 61 2.82 -8.19 -3.10
N CYS A 62 2.89 -6.98 -2.56
CA CYS A 62 1.70 -6.21 -2.18
C CYS A 62 1.70 -4.81 -2.82
N PHE A 63 0.60 -4.46 -3.48
CA PHE A 63 0.30 -3.11 -3.97
C PHE A 63 -0.77 -2.46 -3.08
N ALA A 64 -0.34 -1.49 -2.29
CA ALA A 64 -1.17 -0.87 -1.27
C ALA A 64 -1.48 0.58 -1.67
N PHE A 65 -2.63 0.83 -2.30
CA PHE A 65 -3.02 2.17 -2.74
C PHE A 65 -3.73 2.91 -1.61
N ALA A 66 -3.33 4.16 -1.35
CA ALA A 66 -3.93 4.98 -0.29
C ALA A 66 -3.96 4.27 1.08
N CYS A 67 -2.92 3.50 1.40
CA CYS A 67 -2.93 2.68 2.60
C CYS A 67 -2.90 3.55 3.87
N PRO A 68 -3.86 3.39 4.81
CA PRO A 68 -3.76 4.06 6.09
C PRO A 68 -2.59 3.50 6.91
N PRO A 69 -2.10 4.25 7.90
CA PRO A 69 -1.05 3.76 8.79
C PRO A 69 -1.53 2.61 9.69
N VAL A 70 -0.98 1.41 9.51
CA VAL A 70 -1.44 0.18 10.19
C VAL A 70 -0.36 -0.68 10.81
N VAL A 71 0.91 -0.32 10.62
CA VAL A 71 2.05 -1.06 11.16
C VAL A 71 3.00 -0.14 11.93
N SER A 72 3.78 -0.71 12.85
CA SER A 72 4.86 0.03 13.50
C SER A 72 5.97 0.37 12.50
N ARG A 73 6.85 1.32 12.84
CA ARG A 73 8.01 1.69 12.02
C ARG A 73 8.86 0.48 11.62
N ASN A 74 9.17 -0.39 12.58
CA ASN A 74 10.01 -1.57 12.33
C ASN A 74 9.35 -2.54 11.34
N LEU A 75 8.02 -2.71 11.43
CA LEU A 75 7.27 -3.52 10.48
C LEU A 75 7.17 -2.85 9.11
N ALA A 76 7.02 -1.53 9.04
CA ALA A 76 7.04 -0.80 7.78
C ALA A 76 8.37 -1.02 7.03
N ILE A 77 9.51 -0.88 7.73
CA ILE A 77 10.85 -1.14 7.16
C ILE A 77 10.98 -2.60 6.72
N ALA A 78 10.56 -3.56 7.55
CA ALA A 78 10.59 -4.98 7.19
C ALA A 78 9.69 -5.35 5.99
N CYS A 79 8.71 -4.50 5.68
CA CYS A 79 7.81 -4.65 4.53
C CYS A 79 8.37 -4.03 3.23
N GLU A 80 9.40 -3.17 3.28
CA GLU A 80 9.92 -2.44 2.11
C GLU A 80 10.29 -3.31 0.91
N PRO A 81 10.85 -4.52 1.06
CA PRO A 81 11.22 -5.34 -0.09
C PRO A 81 10.03 -5.86 -0.91
N TRP A 82 8.80 -5.79 -0.39
CA TRP A 82 7.67 -6.53 -0.95
C TRP A 82 6.30 -5.84 -0.80
N VAL A 83 6.20 -4.73 -0.07
CA VAL A 83 5.01 -3.88 -0.05
C VAL A 83 5.34 -2.53 -0.68
N LEU A 84 4.53 -2.13 -1.65
CA LEU A 84 4.62 -0.86 -2.33
C LEU A 84 3.36 -0.06 -2.02
N SER A 85 3.51 0.92 -1.13
CA SER A 85 2.44 1.80 -0.68
C SER A 85 2.37 3.05 -1.56
N PHE A 86 1.34 3.15 -2.39
CA PHE A 86 1.14 4.30 -3.27
C PHE A 86 0.36 5.40 -2.56
N VAL A 87 0.83 6.63 -2.71
CA VAL A 87 0.16 7.85 -2.25
C VAL A 87 0.00 8.76 -3.45
N TYR A 88 -1.22 9.23 -3.72
CA TYR A 88 -1.48 10.18 -4.80
C TYR A 88 -1.69 11.57 -4.22
N ASP A 89 -0.91 12.51 -4.73
CA ASP A 89 -1.03 13.94 -4.49
C ASP A 89 -1.20 14.30 -3.00
N LEU A 90 -2.34 14.85 -2.62
CA LEU A 90 -2.67 15.29 -1.26
C LEU A 90 -3.57 14.29 -0.52
N ASP A 91 -3.59 13.00 -0.91
CA ASP A 91 -4.39 12.00 -0.21
C ASP A 91 -4.13 12.03 1.30
N CYS A 92 -5.21 12.21 2.06
CA CYS A 92 -5.18 12.34 3.51
C CYS A 92 -5.04 10.99 4.23
N VAL A 93 -5.49 9.89 3.61
CA VAL A 93 -5.60 8.58 4.27
C VAL A 93 -4.23 8.03 4.72
N PRO A 94 -3.16 8.07 3.91
CA PRO A 94 -1.83 7.65 4.34
C PRO A 94 -1.22 8.51 5.46
N ARG A 95 -1.79 9.69 5.72
CA ARG A 95 -1.34 10.66 6.72
C ARG A 95 -2.17 10.57 8.01
N MET A 96 -3.12 9.62 8.09
CA MET A 96 -4.00 9.48 9.24
C MET A 96 -3.32 8.94 10.48
N SER A 97 -3.42 9.69 11.58
CA SER A 97 -3.10 9.18 12.91
C SER A 97 -4.37 8.85 13.69
N VAL A 98 -4.26 7.98 14.70
CA VAL A 98 -5.34 7.71 15.65
C VAL A 98 -5.84 9.02 16.27
N THR A 99 -4.92 9.92 16.63
CA THR A 99 -5.26 11.24 17.18
C THR A 99 -6.06 12.07 16.17
N SER A 100 -5.61 12.17 14.92
CA SER A 100 -6.32 12.95 13.89
C SER A 100 -7.69 12.37 13.54
N LEU A 101 -7.83 11.03 13.55
CA LEU A 101 -9.12 10.37 13.36
C LEU A 101 -10.08 10.68 14.51
N MET A 102 -9.62 10.59 15.76
CA MET A 102 -10.46 10.87 16.93
C MET A 102 -10.86 12.34 17.02
N THR A 103 -9.95 13.28 16.71
CA THR A 103 -10.29 14.69 16.60
C THR A 103 -11.35 14.93 15.54
N LEU A 104 -11.19 14.34 14.35
CA LEU A 104 -12.18 14.45 13.28
C LEU A 104 -13.54 13.86 13.69
N ILE A 105 -13.55 12.68 14.32
CA ILE A 105 -14.79 12.06 14.81
C ILE A 105 -15.45 12.93 15.88
N GLY A 106 -14.68 13.50 16.81
CA GLY A 106 -15.19 14.42 17.84
C GLY A 106 -15.73 15.74 17.28
N GLU A 107 -15.18 16.22 16.16
CA GLU A 107 -15.73 17.38 15.42
C GLU A 107 -17.07 17.07 14.75
N PHE A 108 -17.25 15.87 14.20
CA PHE A 108 -18.49 15.46 13.52
C PHE A 108 -19.58 14.93 14.47
N HIS A 109 -19.18 14.39 15.61
CA HIS A 109 -20.08 13.89 16.63
C HIS A 109 -19.54 14.37 17.99
N PRO A 110 -20.16 15.37 18.64
CA PRO A 110 -19.82 15.66 20.02
C PRO A 110 -20.10 14.37 20.81
N VAL A 111 -19.03 13.75 21.29
CA VAL A 111 -19.13 12.55 22.11
C VAL A 111 -19.23 13.05 23.54
N ASP A 112 -20.39 12.92 24.16
CA ASP A 112 -20.65 13.29 25.58
C ASP A 112 -19.94 12.33 26.58
N ASP A 113 -18.82 11.72 26.19
CA ASP A 113 -18.11 10.74 26.99
C ASP A 113 -16.86 11.37 27.59
N ASP A 114 -16.97 11.83 28.84
CA ASP A 114 -15.89 12.33 29.72
C ASP A 114 -14.85 11.23 30.07
N SER A 115 -14.78 10.15 29.30
CA SER A 115 -13.74 9.14 29.48
C SER A 115 -12.41 9.75 29.01
N GLU A 116 -11.59 10.16 29.98
CA GLU A 116 -10.18 10.50 29.77
C GLU A 116 -9.52 9.36 29.00
N PHE A 117 -9.45 9.51 27.67
CA PHE A 117 -8.66 8.64 26.83
C PHE A 117 -7.21 8.89 27.22
N SER A 118 -6.70 8.03 28.11
CA SER A 118 -5.33 8.05 28.57
C SER A 118 -4.42 8.17 27.36
N THR A 119 -3.76 9.31 27.25
CA THR A 119 -2.73 9.63 26.26
C THR A 119 -1.46 8.81 26.53
N LYS A 120 -1.62 7.49 26.70
CA LYS A 120 -0.52 6.55 26.46
C LYS A 120 0.03 6.91 25.09
N GLU A 121 1.31 7.29 25.06
CA GLU A 121 2.06 7.70 23.87
C GLU A 121 1.44 7.08 22.63
N SER A 122 0.80 7.92 21.81
CA SER A 122 0.11 7.45 20.61
C SER A 122 1.16 6.79 19.73
N VAL A 123 1.13 5.45 19.69
CA VAL A 123 2.08 4.67 18.91
C VAL A 123 1.90 5.11 17.46
N LEU A 124 2.90 5.81 16.94
CA LEU A 124 2.87 6.29 15.57
C LEU A 124 2.92 5.08 14.64
N LEU A 125 1.87 4.95 13.82
CA LEU A 125 1.76 3.91 12.80
C LEU A 125 2.21 4.47 11.46
N TYR A 126 2.51 3.56 10.55
CA TYR A 126 2.97 3.85 9.19
C TYR A 126 2.24 2.94 8.18
N PRO A 127 2.09 3.38 6.93
CA PRO A 127 1.80 2.48 5.82
C PRO A 127 2.89 1.40 5.71
N GLY A 128 2.53 0.21 5.22
CA GLY A 128 3.49 -0.87 5.08
C GLY A 128 4.47 -0.64 3.93
N GLY A 129 5.75 -0.87 4.17
CA GLY A 129 6.77 -0.93 3.14
C GLY A 129 7.12 0.39 2.49
N ARG A 130 7.52 0.31 1.21
CA ARG A 130 8.10 1.44 0.48
C ARG A 130 6.98 2.36 0.01
N ILE A 131 7.07 3.63 0.41
CA ILE A 131 6.12 4.67 -0.03
C ILE A 131 6.53 5.16 -1.43
N ILE A 132 5.56 5.18 -2.35
CA ILE A 132 5.68 5.74 -3.70
C ILE A 132 4.70 6.90 -3.79
N HIS A 133 5.22 8.13 -3.73
CA HIS A 133 4.40 9.33 -3.86
C HIS A 133 4.30 9.75 -5.34
N ILE A 134 3.07 9.75 -5.84
CA ILE A 134 2.71 10.13 -7.20
C ILE A 134 2.09 11.52 -7.14
N THR A 135 2.63 12.47 -7.89
CA THR A 135 2.12 13.85 -7.95
C THR A 135 1.52 14.16 -9.31
N SER A 136 0.50 15.01 -9.33
CA SER A 136 -0.09 15.58 -10.55
C SER A 136 0.94 16.40 -11.35
N ASP A 137 1.76 17.21 -10.65
CA ASP A 137 2.62 18.25 -11.23
C ASP A 137 4.11 17.88 -11.43
N SER A 138 4.54 16.63 -11.21
CA SER A 138 5.96 16.24 -11.32
C SER A 138 6.15 14.74 -11.56
N PRO A 139 7.28 14.29 -12.16
CA PRO A 139 7.63 12.87 -12.21
C PRO A 139 7.73 12.37 -10.77
N ALA A 140 7.02 11.28 -10.46
CA ALA A 140 6.86 10.73 -9.12
C ALA A 140 8.13 10.85 -8.26
N ARG A 141 8.10 11.69 -7.23
CA ARG A 141 9.23 11.81 -6.31
C ARG A 141 9.32 10.51 -5.52
N LYS A 142 10.37 9.72 -5.77
CA LYS A 142 10.83 8.70 -4.83
C LYS A 142 11.28 9.43 -3.56
N GLY A 143 10.44 9.44 -2.54
CA GLY A 143 10.77 10.05 -1.26
C GLY A 143 9.98 9.37 -0.15
N LEU A 144 10.69 9.02 0.92
CA LEU A 144 10.07 8.61 2.18
C LEU A 144 9.33 9.82 2.73
N MET A 145 8.01 9.73 2.92
CA MET A 145 7.26 10.80 3.57
C MET A 145 7.79 10.93 5.01
N PRO A 146 8.25 12.12 5.45
CA PRO A 146 8.75 12.30 6.79
C PRO A 146 7.66 11.98 7.83
N PRO A 147 7.98 11.28 8.93
CA PRO A 147 7.02 10.91 9.98
C PRO A 147 6.18 12.07 10.53
N GLU A 148 6.75 13.27 10.56
CA GLU A 148 6.13 14.52 11.00
C GLU A 148 4.91 14.94 10.16
N ASP A 149 4.87 14.56 8.87
CA ASP A 149 3.75 14.84 7.96
C ASP A 149 2.51 13.95 8.23
N CYS A 150 2.61 12.98 9.16
CA CYS A 150 1.52 12.09 9.58
C CYS A 150 0.75 12.59 10.83
N THR A 151 1.10 13.75 11.39
CA THR A 151 0.64 14.14 12.74
C THR A 151 -0.47 15.19 12.77
N LYS A 152 -0.76 15.85 11.64
CA LYS A 152 -1.85 16.84 11.50
C LYS A 152 -2.50 16.69 10.13
N ILE A 153 -3.83 16.50 10.10
CA ILE A 153 -4.60 16.44 8.85
C ILE A 153 -5.52 17.64 8.78
N LEU A 154 -5.38 18.43 7.71
CA LEU A 154 -6.41 19.36 7.27
C LEU A 154 -7.19 18.67 6.14
N VAL A 155 -8.38 18.14 6.42
CA VAL A 155 -9.19 17.48 5.37
C VAL A 155 -9.77 18.56 4.45
N SER A 156 -9.41 18.53 3.17
CA SER A 156 -10.03 19.36 2.13
C SER A 156 -10.67 18.49 1.05
N PRO A 157 -11.64 19.00 0.27
CA PRO A 157 -12.25 18.26 -0.84
C PRO A 157 -11.22 17.68 -1.81
N ARG A 158 -10.15 18.43 -2.10
CA ARG A 158 -9.03 17.96 -2.94
C ARG A 158 -8.28 16.76 -2.36
N MET A 159 -8.18 16.64 -1.04
CA MET A 159 -7.56 15.48 -0.40
C MET A 159 -8.44 14.23 -0.53
N ILE A 160 -9.76 14.41 -0.48
CA ILE A 160 -10.73 13.32 -0.70
C ILE A 160 -10.75 12.91 -2.18
N GLU A 161 -10.69 13.86 -3.09
CA GLU A 161 -10.52 13.59 -4.52
C GLU A 161 -9.22 12.83 -4.79
N SER A 162 -8.12 13.23 -4.16
CA SER A 162 -6.83 12.53 -4.26
C SER A 162 -6.90 11.09 -3.75
N HIS A 163 -7.85 10.77 -2.87
CA HIS A 163 -8.06 9.42 -2.36
C HIS A 163 -8.73 8.47 -3.36
N LEU A 164 -9.39 8.99 -4.41
CA LEU A 164 -10.13 8.17 -5.36
C LEU A 164 -9.21 7.27 -6.18
N ILE A 165 -9.47 5.96 -6.17
CA ILE A 165 -8.68 4.97 -6.92
C ILE A 165 -8.61 5.27 -8.42
N GLY A 166 -9.63 5.93 -8.98
CA GLY A 166 -9.62 6.38 -10.38
C GLY A 166 -8.42 7.28 -10.69
N ASN A 167 -8.13 8.24 -9.80
CA ASN A 167 -7.04 9.20 -9.99
C ASN A 167 -5.66 8.53 -9.86
N TYR A 168 -5.52 7.58 -8.94
CA TYR A 168 -4.33 6.74 -8.86
C TYR A 168 -4.09 5.98 -10.18
N MET A 169 -5.14 5.31 -10.68
CA MET A 169 -5.03 4.46 -11.87
C MET A 169 -4.80 5.28 -13.15
N GLU A 170 -5.50 6.39 -13.30
CA GLU A 170 -5.31 7.32 -14.42
C GLU A 170 -3.86 7.81 -14.46
N LYS A 171 -3.32 8.26 -13.32
CA LYS A 171 -1.95 8.75 -13.27
C LYS A 171 -0.92 7.65 -13.52
N LEU A 172 -1.14 6.45 -12.98
CA LEU A 172 -0.28 5.29 -13.24
C LEU A 172 -0.31 4.90 -14.73
N CYS A 173 -1.47 4.97 -15.38
CA CYS A 173 -1.59 4.78 -16.82
C CYS A 173 -0.79 5.85 -17.58
N GLU A 174 -0.90 7.14 -17.24
CA GLU A 174 -0.09 8.19 -17.87
C GLU A 174 1.42 7.94 -17.73
N LEU A 175 1.86 7.57 -16.53
CA LEU A 175 3.26 7.24 -16.26
C LEU A 175 3.71 6.01 -17.06
N ALA A 176 2.87 4.98 -17.18
CA ALA A 176 3.14 3.82 -18.00
C ALA A 176 3.25 4.18 -19.50
N HIS A 177 2.35 5.02 -20.02
CA HIS A 177 2.39 5.47 -21.42
C HIS A 177 3.64 6.31 -21.73
N SER A 178 3.98 7.25 -20.86
CA SER A 178 5.20 8.07 -21.01
C SER A 178 6.49 7.23 -20.96
N ALA A 179 6.50 6.14 -20.19
CA ALA A 179 7.61 5.19 -20.14
C ALA A 179 7.65 4.20 -21.33
N SER A 180 6.57 4.12 -22.11
CA SER A 180 6.36 3.14 -23.20
C SER A 180 6.50 3.73 -24.60
N SER A 181 7.22 4.84 -24.76
CA SER A 181 7.45 5.54 -26.04
C SER A 181 8.16 4.72 -27.15
N GLN A 182 8.23 3.39 -27.03
CA GLN A 182 8.67 2.46 -28.07
C GLN A 182 7.56 1.60 -28.72
N HIS A 183 6.30 1.59 -28.25
CA HIS A 183 5.22 0.85 -28.95
C HIS A 183 3.86 1.58 -28.86
N ARG A 184 3.51 2.33 -29.91
CA ARG A 184 2.30 3.18 -29.99
C ARG A 184 1.02 2.48 -30.45
N ASP A 185 1.04 1.24 -30.93
CA ASP A 185 -0.05 0.72 -31.78
C ASP A 185 -0.78 -0.53 -31.26
N VAL A 186 -0.85 -0.78 -29.95
CA VAL A 186 -1.60 -1.95 -29.41
C VAL A 186 -2.82 -1.49 -28.60
N PRO A 187 -4.05 -1.95 -28.91
CA PRO A 187 -5.24 -1.61 -28.15
C PRO A 187 -5.12 -2.08 -26.69
N PHE A 188 -5.45 -1.17 -25.77
CA PHE A 188 -5.26 -1.33 -24.34
C PHE A 188 -6.22 -2.37 -23.75
N SER A 189 -5.69 -3.56 -23.42
CA SER A 189 -6.37 -4.57 -22.59
C SER A 189 -5.89 -4.43 -21.15
N THR A 190 -6.78 -4.72 -20.18
CA THR A 190 -6.51 -4.71 -18.72
C THR A 190 -5.25 -5.51 -18.34
N ALA A 191 -4.90 -6.53 -19.13
CA ALA A 191 -3.69 -7.33 -18.94
C ALA A 191 -2.39 -6.59 -19.32
N HIS A 192 -2.40 -5.77 -20.38
CA HIS A 192 -1.26 -4.95 -20.79
C HIS A 192 -0.96 -3.83 -19.78
N SER A 193 -2.01 -3.24 -19.19
CA SER A 193 -1.88 -2.23 -18.14
C SER A 193 -1.21 -2.80 -16.89
N PHE A 194 -1.54 -4.05 -16.51
CA PHE A 194 -0.96 -4.70 -15.35
C PHE A 194 0.50 -5.10 -15.56
N GLN A 195 0.87 -5.53 -16.78
CA GLN A 195 2.27 -5.82 -17.10
C GLN A 195 3.10 -4.54 -17.18
N ALA A 196 2.59 -3.47 -17.81
CA ALA A 196 3.26 -2.17 -17.83
C ALA A 196 3.40 -1.56 -16.42
N LEU A 197 2.40 -1.75 -15.56
CA LEU A 197 2.45 -1.38 -14.14
C LEU A 197 3.50 -2.22 -13.41
N LYS A 198 3.54 -3.54 -13.62
CA LYS A 198 4.60 -4.42 -13.09
C LYS A 198 5.98 -3.98 -13.57
N ASP A 199 6.15 -3.66 -14.84
CA ASP A 199 7.44 -3.27 -15.44
C ASP A 199 7.87 -1.89 -14.92
N MET A 200 6.95 -0.93 -14.82
CA MET A 200 7.19 0.37 -14.21
C MET A 200 7.57 0.20 -12.73
N ILE A 201 6.85 -0.65 -12.01
CA ILE A 201 7.14 -0.95 -10.61
C ILE A 201 8.45 -1.71 -10.44
N GLN A 202 8.82 -2.62 -11.34
CA GLN A 202 10.12 -3.30 -11.32
C GLN A 202 11.25 -2.31 -11.63
N ARG A 203 11.07 -1.40 -12.59
CA ARG A 203 12.02 -0.32 -12.88
C ARG A 203 12.16 0.66 -11.70
N VAL A 204 11.07 0.98 -11.03
CA VAL A 204 11.04 1.83 -9.82
C VAL A 204 11.54 1.06 -8.58
N GLY A 205 11.36 -0.26 -8.53
CA GLY A 205 11.53 -1.11 -7.35
C GLY A 205 12.84 -1.87 -7.24
N ILE A 206 13.46 -2.27 -8.37
CA ILE A 206 14.56 -3.26 -8.42
C ILE A 206 15.94 -2.63 -8.68
N ASN A 207 16.03 -1.43 -9.23
CA ASN A 207 17.32 -0.82 -9.62
C ASN A 207 18.28 -0.42 -8.48
N GLU A 208 17.99 -0.74 -7.22
CA GLU A 208 18.95 -0.53 -6.10
C GLU A 208 19.46 -1.82 -5.45
N ALA A 209 19.03 -3.00 -5.90
CA ALA A 209 19.57 -4.27 -5.38
C ALA A 209 20.93 -4.68 -6.01
N SER A 210 21.46 -3.91 -6.96
CA SER A 210 22.74 -4.21 -7.65
C SER A 210 23.88 -3.23 -7.35
N GLY A 211 23.68 -2.26 -6.44
CA GLY A 211 24.74 -1.37 -5.97
C GLY A 211 25.48 -1.97 -4.78
N SER A 212 26.44 -2.87 -5.02
CA SER A 212 27.44 -3.23 -4.00
C SER A 212 28.23 -1.98 -3.58
N PRO A 213 28.55 -1.78 -2.29
CA PRO A 213 29.44 -0.71 -1.89
C PRO A 213 30.86 -1.08 -2.34
N THR A 214 31.41 -0.30 -3.27
CA THR A 214 32.86 -0.21 -3.51
C THR A 214 33.41 0.98 -2.73
#